data_AF-A0A915D7F5-F1
#
_entry.id   AF-A0A915D7F5-F1
#
_cell.length_a   1.000
_cell.length_b   1.000
_cell.length_c   1.000
_cell.angle_alpha   90.00
_cell.angle_beta   90.00
_cell.angle_gamma   90.00
#
_symmetry.space_group_name_H-M   'P 1'
#
loop_
_entity.id
_entity.type
_entity.pdbx_description
1 polymer ?
#
loop_
_entity_poly.entity_id
_entity_poly.type
_entity_poly.pdbx_seq_one_letter_code
_entity_poly.pdbx_strand_id
1 'polypeptide(L)'
;MSDKIEQNDSDSESNSESQEESQESKSSRKRKAYSIEKKLEAVDYANKYSKSSASKKFGVGRTQIINWVNHEEKLRQEQKGSKRVTGAGRHLNFAELDVELARWVREQRAAKKKVSRRILKQQAIKMFVRDDDDEKEFKVGPYLCNSSGSRRYGIDHIYESPISRSIITD
;
A
#
# COMPACT_ATOMS: atom_id res chain seq x y z
N MET A 1 7.39 -25.31 -73.43
CA MET A 1 5.97 -25.15 -73.81
C MET A 1 5.15 -25.67 -72.65
N SER A 2 4.53 -24.74 -71.95
CA SER A 2 3.41 -24.83 -70.99
C SER A 2 3.14 -26.15 -70.25
N ASP A 3 3.51 -26.20 -68.98
CA ASP A 3 2.77 -26.97 -67.96
C ASP A 3 1.72 -26.03 -67.33
N LYS A 4 0.45 -26.32 -67.56
CA LYS A 4 -0.67 -25.66 -66.89
C LYS A 4 -1.04 -26.48 -65.66
N ILE A 5 -0.90 -25.83 -64.51
CA ILE A 5 -1.45 -26.22 -63.22
C ILE A 5 -2.96 -26.06 -63.30
N GLU A 6 -3.70 -27.14 -63.08
CA GLU A 6 -5.14 -27.13 -62.84
C GLU A 6 -5.38 -27.39 -61.35
N GLN A 7 -6.07 -26.44 -60.72
CA GLN A 7 -6.47 -26.48 -59.31
C GLN A 7 -7.59 -27.51 -59.13
N ASN A 8 -7.57 -28.23 -58.01
CA ASN A 8 -8.80 -28.74 -57.38
C ASN A 8 -8.64 -28.72 -55.86
N ASP A 9 -9.46 -27.87 -55.25
CA ASP A 9 -9.77 -27.85 -53.83
C ASP A 9 -10.60 -29.09 -53.46
N SER A 10 -10.31 -29.70 -52.32
CA SER A 10 -11.24 -30.57 -51.61
C SER A 10 -10.89 -30.61 -50.12
N ASP A 11 -11.77 -30.00 -49.34
CA ASP A 11 -11.82 -30.03 -47.89
C ASP A 11 -11.93 -31.47 -47.37
N SER A 12 -11.20 -31.77 -46.29
CA SER A 12 -11.56 -32.82 -45.35
C SER A 12 -11.08 -32.45 -43.96
N GLU A 13 -12.07 -32.16 -43.12
CA GLU A 13 -11.96 -31.89 -41.69
C GLU A 13 -11.27 -33.05 -40.96
N SER A 14 -10.32 -32.72 -40.08
CA SER A 14 -9.96 -33.61 -38.97
C SER A 14 -9.75 -32.78 -37.71
N ASN A 15 -10.82 -32.74 -36.93
CA ASN A 15 -10.87 -32.32 -35.54
C ASN A 15 -10.23 -33.40 -34.68
N SER A 16 -9.11 -33.12 -34.01
CA SER A 16 -8.66 -33.77 -32.77
C SER A 16 -7.37 -33.12 -32.27
N GLU A 17 -7.45 -32.21 -31.31
CA GLU A 17 -6.42 -32.12 -30.28
C GLU A 17 -7.05 -31.48 -29.03
N SER A 18 -7.27 -32.34 -28.04
CA SER A 18 -7.90 -32.06 -26.75
C SER A 18 -7.15 -30.99 -25.98
N GLN A 19 -7.76 -29.82 -25.79
CA GLN A 19 -7.33 -28.90 -24.74
C GLN A 19 -8.07 -29.27 -23.44
N GLU A 20 -7.43 -30.13 -22.66
CA GLU A 20 -7.81 -30.39 -21.27
C GLU A 20 -7.77 -29.08 -20.48
N GLU A 21 -8.96 -28.66 -20.04
CA GLU A 21 -9.15 -27.68 -18.98
C GLU A 21 -8.44 -28.14 -17.70
N SER A 22 -7.21 -27.71 -17.49
CA SER A 22 -6.65 -27.66 -16.15
C SER A 22 -7.34 -26.51 -15.40
N GLN A 23 -8.42 -26.82 -14.70
CA GLN A 23 -9.08 -25.93 -13.74
C GLN A 23 -8.12 -25.62 -12.58
N GLU A 24 -7.26 -24.64 -12.80
CA GLU A 24 -6.36 -24.14 -11.76
C GLU A 24 -7.20 -23.37 -10.73
N SER A 25 -7.33 -23.97 -9.55
CA SER A 25 -7.93 -23.35 -8.37
C SER A 25 -7.40 -21.92 -8.20
N LYS A 26 -8.30 -20.93 -8.20
CA LYS A 26 -7.98 -19.51 -8.01
C LYS A 26 -7.48 -19.27 -6.59
N SER A 27 -6.25 -19.70 -6.29
CA SER A 27 -5.54 -19.23 -5.12
C SER A 27 -5.30 -17.73 -5.29
N SER A 28 -5.77 -16.93 -4.33
CA SER A 28 -5.55 -15.48 -4.37
C SER A 28 -4.04 -15.21 -4.36
N ARG A 29 -3.49 -14.74 -5.48
CA ARG A 29 -2.06 -14.43 -5.61
C ARG A 29 -1.68 -13.38 -4.56
N LYS A 30 -0.93 -13.81 -3.53
CA LYS A 30 -0.39 -12.91 -2.50
C LYS A 30 0.45 -11.82 -3.17
N ARG A 31 0.17 -10.55 -2.83
CA ARG A 31 0.92 -9.41 -3.36
C ARG A 31 2.38 -9.48 -2.88
N LYS A 32 3.33 -9.50 -3.82
CA LYS A 32 4.76 -9.47 -3.52
C LYS A 32 5.19 -8.05 -3.12
N ALA A 33 5.95 -7.94 -2.03
CA ALA A 33 6.61 -6.69 -1.64
C ALA A 33 8.07 -6.73 -2.07
N TYR A 34 8.57 -5.63 -2.66
CA TYR A 34 9.94 -5.50 -3.14
C TYR A 34 10.68 -4.42 -2.35
N SER A 35 11.95 -4.68 -2.00
CA SER A 35 12.85 -3.66 -1.44
C SER A 35 13.13 -2.58 -2.47
N ILE A 36 13.48 -1.37 -2.02
CA ILE A 36 13.82 -0.25 -2.90
C ILE A 36 15.04 -0.57 -3.75
N GLU A 37 16.05 -1.23 -3.18
CA GLU A 37 17.24 -1.69 -3.91
C GLU A 37 16.87 -2.56 -5.11
N LYS A 38 15.99 -3.54 -4.91
CA LYS A 38 15.51 -4.41 -6.00
C LYS A 38 14.70 -3.64 -7.04
N LYS A 39 13.94 -2.62 -6.63
CA LYS A 39 13.22 -1.75 -7.58
C LYS A 39 14.21 -0.91 -8.40
N LEU A 40 15.23 -0.33 -7.76
CA LEU A 40 16.27 0.46 -8.41
C LEU A 40 17.08 -0.38 -9.39
N GLU A 41 17.49 -1.59 -9.00
CA GLU A 41 18.19 -2.52 -9.89
C GLU A 41 17.36 -2.85 -11.14
N ALA A 42 16.06 -3.07 -10.95
CA ALA A 42 15.14 -3.33 -12.05
C ALA A 42 14.93 -2.11 -12.95
N VAL A 43 14.93 -0.89 -12.39
CA VAL A 43 14.85 0.37 -13.14
C VAL A 43 16.13 0.61 -13.94
N ASP A 44 17.31 0.46 -13.31
CA ASP A 44 18.61 0.59 -13.99
C ASP A 44 18.72 -0.39 -15.16
N TYR A 45 18.26 -1.62 -14.99
CA TYR A 45 18.22 -2.61 -16.07
C TYR A 45 17.20 -2.25 -17.16
N ALA A 46 16.02 -1.74 -16.80
CA ALA A 46 15.01 -1.33 -17.76
C ALA A 46 15.45 -0.13 -18.61
N ASN A 47 16.23 0.79 -18.01
CA ASN A 47 16.81 1.95 -18.69
C ASN A 47 17.97 1.57 -19.61
N LYS A 48 18.77 0.56 -19.25
CA LYS A 48 19.87 0.03 -20.08
C LYS A 48 19.40 -0.83 -21.26
N TYR A 49 18.35 -1.63 -21.04
CA TYR A 49 17.85 -2.58 -22.03
C TYR A 49 16.42 -2.23 -22.42
N SER A 50 15.44 -2.97 -21.89
CA SER A 50 14.03 -2.73 -22.17
C SER A 50 13.16 -3.13 -20.98
N LYS A 51 12.00 -2.50 -20.86
CA LYS A 51 11.03 -2.79 -19.80
C LYS A 51 10.53 -4.25 -19.84
N SER A 52 10.46 -4.83 -21.05
CA SER A 52 10.07 -6.24 -21.27
C SER A 52 11.16 -7.21 -20.80
N SER A 53 12.43 -6.93 -21.13
CA SER A 53 13.55 -7.76 -20.66
C SER A 53 13.72 -7.68 -19.14
N ALA A 54 13.52 -6.49 -18.54
CA ALA A 54 13.51 -6.32 -17.08
C ALA A 54 12.42 -7.17 -16.41
N SER A 55 11.20 -7.16 -16.96
CA SER A 55 10.09 -7.97 -16.45
C SER A 55 10.45 -9.47 -16.39
N LYS A 56 11.05 -9.99 -17.47
CA LYS A 56 11.52 -11.38 -17.54
C LYS A 56 12.64 -11.67 -16.55
N LYS A 57 13.66 -10.81 -16.49
CA LYS A 57 14.83 -11.00 -15.61
C LYS A 57 14.48 -10.97 -14.12
N PHE A 58 13.61 -10.05 -13.70
CA PHE A 58 13.30 -9.85 -12.28
C PHE A 58 12.04 -10.61 -11.82
N GLY A 59 11.30 -11.26 -12.72
CA GLY A 59 10.04 -11.94 -12.42
C GLY A 59 8.95 -10.99 -11.91
N VAL A 60 9.00 -9.75 -12.37
CA VAL A 60 8.10 -8.64 -11.98
C VAL A 60 7.20 -8.31 -13.16
N GLY A 61 5.91 -8.08 -12.92
CA GLY A 61 4.98 -7.71 -13.99
C GLY A 61 5.41 -6.39 -14.68
N ARG A 62 5.32 -6.35 -16.01
CA ARG A 62 5.73 -5.18 -16.81
C ARG A 62 5.15 -3.85 -16.32
N THR A 63 3.88 -3.83 -15.91
CA THR A 63 3.23 -2.64 -15.35
C THR A 63 3.91 -2.12 -14.09
N GLN A 64 4.44 -3.02 -13.24
CA GLN A 64 5.17 -2.61 -12.04
C GLN A 64 6.52 -1.98 -12.42
N ILE A 65 7.23 -2.56 -13.40
CA ILE A 65 8.47 -1.98 -13.93
C ILE A 65 8.21 -0.59 -14.50
N ILE A 66 7.16 -0.42 -15.32
CA ILE A 66 6.77 0.90 -15.85
C ILE A 66 6.51 1.88 -14.71
N ASN A 67 5.74 1.48 -13.70
CA ASN A 67 5.44 2.33 -12.55
C ASN A 67 6.71 2.73 -11.78
N TRP A 68 7.67 1.81 -11.61
CA TRP A 68 8.93 2.11 -10.92
C TRP A 68 9.81 3.07 -11.72
N VAL A 69 9.89 2.90 -13.05
CA VAL A 69 10.60 3.84 -13.93
C VAL A 69 9.98 5.24 -13.84
N ASN A 70 8.64 5.34 -13.87
CA ASN A 70 7.95 6.63 -13.74
C ASN A 70 8.14 7.29 -12.36
N HIS A 71 8.50 6.53 -11.33
CA HIS A 71 8.74 7.02 -9.96
C HIS A 71 10.21 6.92 -9.56
N GLU A 72 11.11 6.84 -10.55
CA GLU A 72 12.55 6.61 -10.33
C GLU A 72 13.15 7.66 -9.38
N GLU A 73 12.86 8.94 -9.60
CA GLU A 73 13.37 10.03 -8.75
C GLU A 73 13.00 9.83 -7.27
N LYS A 74 11.73 9.49 -6.99
CA LYS A 74 11.24 9.22 -5.64
C LYS A 74 11.88 7.96 -5.03
N LEU A 75 12.20 6.96 -5.85
CA LEU A 75 12.89 5.76 -5.39
C LEU A 75 14.36 6.02 -5.07
N ARG A 76 15.02 6.92 -5.79
CA ARG A 76 16.44 7.29 -5.58
C ARG A 76 16.65 8.18 -4.35
N GLN A 77 15.66 8.99 -4.01
CA GLN A 77 15.68 9.84 -2.80
C GLN A 77 15.52 9.05 -1.49
N GLU A 78 15.11 7.78 -1.56
CA GLU A 78 14.77 6.98 -0.39
C GLU A 78 15.95 6.19 0.18
N GLN A 79 15.91 5.90 1.48
CA GLN A 79 16.96 5.12 2.13
C GLN A 79 17.00 3.66 1.66
N LYS A 80 18.22 3.12 1.51
CA LYS A 80 18.49 1.71 1.26
C LYS A 80 17.87 0.83 2.37
N GLY A 81 17.45 -0.38 2.03
CA GLY A 81 16.78 -1.31 2.94
C GLY A 81 15.27 -1.08 3.18
N SER A 82 14.69 0.09 2.87
CA SER A 82 13.24 0.28 2.99
C SER A 82 12.46 -0.44 1.88
N LYS A 83 11.22 -0.86 2.18
CA LYS A 83 10.28 -1.45 1.20
C LYS A 83 9.29 -0.42 0.65
N ARG A 84 9.14 0.73 1.31
CA ARG A 84 8.15 1.78 1.00
C ARG A 84 8.86 3.12 0.88
N VAL A 85 8.39 3.93 -0.06
CA VAL A 85 8.77 5.35 -0.13
C VAL A 85 8.18 6.06 1.09
N THR A 86 8.94 6.99 1.67
CA THR A 86 8.49 7.93 2.68
C THR A 86 7.21 8.62 2.23
N GLY A 87 6.28 8.83 3.17
CA GLY A 87 4.99 9.42 2.84
C GLY A 87 3.99 8.52 2.09
N ALA A 88 4.35 7.30 1.65
CA ALA A 88 3.42 6.35 0.99
C ALA A 88 2.38 5.71 1.94
N GLY A 89 2.12 6.35 3.07
CA GLY A 89 1.04 6.03 4.00
C GLY A 89 -0.22 6.86 3.70
N ARG A 90 -1.19 6.80 4.60
CA ARG A 90 -2.40 7.63 4.51
C ARG A 90 -2.03 9.11 4.68
N HIS A 91 -2.55 9.98 3.79
CA HIS A 91 -2.38 11.42 3.91
C HIS A 91 -3.16 11.95 5.13
N LEU A 92 -2.68 13.04 5.74
CA LEU A 92 -3.40 13.77 6.78
C LEU A 92 -4.26 14.81 6.09
N ASN A 93 -5.53 14.92 6.48
CA ASN A 93 -6.42 15.95 5.92
C ASN A 93 -6.23 17.29 6.62
N PHE A 94 -5.87 17.27 7.91
CA PHE A 94 -5.69 18.45 8.75
C PHE A 94 -4.38 18.30 9.52
N ALA A 95 -3.26 18.61 8.86
CA ALA A 95 -1.92 18.37 9.42
C ALA A 95 -1.70 19.15 10.72
N GLU A 96 -2.16 20.40 10.79
CA GLU A 96 -2.05 21.25 11.98
C GLU A 96 -2.87 20.72 13.16
N LEU A 97 -4.13 20.34 12.91
CA LEU A 97 -4.99 19.70 13.91
C LEU A 97 -4.35 18.42 14.45
N ASP A 98 -3.77 17.58 13.58
CA ASP A 98 -3.11 16.35 14.00
C ASP A 98 -1.85 16.62 14.85
N VAL A 99 -1.12 17.70 14.59
CA VAL A 99 0.03 18.14 15.40
C VAL A 99 -0.43 18.58 16.79
N GLU A 100 -1.47 19.39 16.87
CA GLU A 100 -2.02 19.87 18.14
C GLU A 100 -2.58 18.73 18.97
N LEU A 101 -3.35 17.84 18.32
CA LEU A 101 -3.92 16.67 18.95
C LEU A 101 -2.83 15.71 19.44
N ALA A 102 -1.75 15.54 18.68
CA ALA A 102 -0.59 14.75 19.11
C ALA A 102 0.11 15.37 20.32
N ARG A 103 0.25 16.70 20.39
CA ARG A 103 0.79 17.40 21.58
C ARG A 103 -0.07 17.14 22.80
N TRP A 104 -1.39 17.34 22.68
CA TRP A 104 -2.34 17.08 23.76
C TRP A 104 -2.28 15.62 24.25
N VAL A 105 -2.16 14.64 23.35
CA VAL A 105 -2.01 13.23 23.74
C VAL A 105 -0.74 13.00 24.57
N ARG A 106 0.39 13.64 24.22
CA ARG A 106 1.63 13.53 24.98
C ARG A 106 1.47 14.09 26.40
N GLU A 107 0.80 15.23 26.53
CA GLU A 107 0.49 15.84 27.84
C GLU A 107 -0.40 14.96 28.71
N GLN A 108 -1.48 14.40 28.14
CA GLN A 108 -2.35 13.49 28.90
C GLN A 108 -1.58 12.25 29.40
N ARG A 109 -0.65 11.73 28.61
CA ARG A 109 0.17 10.58 28.99
C ARG A 109 1.24 10.93 30.03
N ALA A 110 1.85 12.11 29.93
CA ALA A 110 2.73 12.61 30.98
C ALA A 110 1.98 12.72 32.32
N ALA A 111 0.70 13.10 32.27
CA ALA A 111 -0.21 13.10 33.41
C ALA A 111 -0.77 11.70 33.77
N LYS A 112 -0.26 10.61 33.18
CA LYS A 112 -0.71 9.21 33.36
C LYS A 112 -2.20 8.98 33.10
N LYS A 113 -2.85 9.84 32.30
CA LYS A 113 -4.26 9.72 31.91
C LYS A 113 -4.39 8.85 30.67
N LYS A 114 -5.35 7.92 30.69
CA LYS A 114 -5.66 7.06 29.55
C LYS A 114 -6.42 7.82 28.48
N VAL A 115 -5.82 7.97 27.30
CA VAL A 115 -6.50 8.54 26.12
C VAL A 115 -7.10 7.42 25.28
N SER A 116 -8.43 7.28 25.33
CA SER A 116 -9.15 6.35 24.46
C SER A 116 -9.45 6.97 23.09
N ARG A 117 -9.74 6.12 22.09
CA ARG A 117 -10.17 6.57 20.75
C ARG A 117 -11.39 7.50 20.79
N ARG A 118 -12.33 7.28 21.71
CA ARG A 118 -13.52 8.13 21.87
C ARG A 118 -13.14 9.52 22.35
N ILE A 119 -12.29 9.60 23.37
CA ILE A 119 -11.81 10.87 23.93
C ILE A 119 -10.99 11.63 22.87
N LEU A 120 -10.13 10.93 22.13
CA LEU A 120 -9.32 11.52 21.07
C LEU A 120 -10.18 12.16 19.97
N LYS A 121 -11.26 11.48 19.54
CA LYS A 121 -12.22 12.03 18.58
C LYS A 121 -12.93 13.27 19.14
N GLN A 122 -13.39 13.21 20.39
CA GLN A 122 -14.05 14.34 21.04
C GLN A 122 -13.13 15.55 21.14
N GLN A 123 -11.86 15.34 21.47
CA GLN A 123 -10.87 16.40 21.51
C GLN A 123 -10.58 16.99 20.12
N ALA A 124 -10.50 16.14 19.08
CA ALA A 124 -10.33 16.60 17.70
C ALA A 124 -11.49 17.49 17.24
N ILE A 125 -12.74 17.08 17.53
CA ILE A 125 -13.93 17.89 17.24
C ILE A 125 -13.87 19.21 18.02
N LYS A 126 -13.54 19.16 19.31
CA LYS A 126 -13.43 20.35 20.15
C LYS A 126 -12.37 21.33 19.65
N MET A 127 -11.26 20.83 19.12
CA MET A 127 -10.21 21.66 18.53
C MET A 127 -10.66 22.24 17.18
N PHE A 128 -11.30 21.43 16.34
CA PHE A 128 -11.79 21.85 15.02
C PHE A 128 -12.89 22.92 15.07
N VAL A 129 -13.82 22.82 16.04
CA VAL A 129 -14.92 23.79 16.21
C VAL A 129 -14.44 25.18 16.67
N ARG A 130 -13.17 25.33 17.08
CA ARG A 130 -12.64 26.63 17.55
C ARG A 130 -12.23 27.57 16.42
N ASP A 131 -11.99 27.05 15.21
CA ASP A 131 -11.28 27.78 14.17
C ASP A 131 -12.15 28.21 12.97
N ASP A 132 -13.36 27.67 12.77
CA ASP A 132 -14.24 28.05 11.64
C ASP A 132 -15.74 27.98 11.99
N ASP A 133 -16.44 29.12 11.93
CA ASP A 133 -17.93 29.27 11.96
C ASP A 133 -18.57 28.95 10.58
N ASP A 134 -17.96 28.09 9.76
CA ASP A 134 -18.50 27.68 8.47
C ASP A 134 -19.03 26.24 8.55
N GLU A 135 -20.35 26.08 8.36
CA GLU A 135 -21.07 24.81 8.31
C GLU A 135 -20.60 23.89 7.16
N LYS A 136 -19.44 23.26 7.31
CA LYS A 136 -19.05 22.09 6.52
C LYS A 136 -19.03 20.88 7.42
N GLU A 137 -19.83 19.88 7.06
CA GLU A 137 -19.99 18.60 7.74
C GLU A 137 -18.62 17.93 7.98
N PHE A 138 -18.03 18.15 9.16
CA PHE A 138 -16.74 17.59 9.54
C PHE A 138 -16.87 16.09 9.81
N LYS A 139 -16.62 15.27 8.79
CA LYS A 139 -16.53 13.82 8.95
C LYS A 139 -15.19 13.48 9.57
N VAL A 140 -15.17 13.20 10.88
CA VAL A 140 -13.94 12.80 11.59
C VAL A 140 -13.42 11.47 11.04
N GLY A 141 -12.61 11.52 9.99
CA GLY A 141 -11.87 10.39 9.46
C GLY A 141 -10.98 9.74 10.54
N PRO A 142 -10.47 8.51 10.31
CA PRO A 142 -9.61 7.84 11.27
C PRO A 142 -8.23 8.51 11.29
N TYR A 143 -8.12 9.67 11.95
CA TYR A 143 -6.98 10.59 11.85
C TYR A 143 -5.77 10.12 12.67
N LEU A 144 -5.98 9.33 13.73
CA LEU A 144 -4.90 8.74 14.54
C LEU A 144 -5.16 7.28 14.96
N CYS A 145 -6.29 6.70 14.58
CA CYS A 145 -6.80 5.49 15.22
C CYS A 145 -6.49 4.18 14.49
N ASN A 146 -5.71 4.22 13.41
CA ASN A 146 -5.23 3.04 12.71
C ASN A 146 -3.71 3.03 12.81
N SER A 147 -3.12 1.84 12.91
CA SER A 147 -1.71 1.52 13.21
C SER A 147 -0.63 2.32 12.48
N SER A 148 -0.98 3.02 11.40
CA SER A 148 -0.14 3.96 10.66
C SER A 148 0.01 5.36 11.29
N GLY A 149 -0.91 5.81 12.15
CA GLY A 149 -0.80 7.10 12.85
C GLY A 149 0.15 7.05 14.05
N SER A 150 0.14 5.94 14.78
CA SER A 150 1.05 5.68 15.91
C SER A 150 2.51 5.73 15.51
N ARG A 151 2.88 5.09 14.40
CA ARG A 151 4.27 5.05 13.90
C ARG A 151 4.79 6.41 13.46
N ARG A 152 3.90 7.29 12.97
CA ARG A 152 4.27 8.60 12.43
C ARG A 152 4.71 9.59 13.51
N TYR A 153 4.15 9.49 14.71
CA TYR A 153 4.44 10.39 15.81
C TYR A 153 5.20 9.72 16.97
N GLY A 154 5.79 8.53 16.75
CA GLY A 154 6.53 7.79 17.78
C GLY A 154 5.64 7.31 18.93
N ILE A 155 4.41 6.93 18.62
CA ILE A 155 3.41 6.49 19.58
C ILE A 155 3.26 4.95 19.52
N ASP A 156 4.32 4.22 19.24
CA ASP A 156 4.28 2.76 19.08
C ASP A 156 4.40 2.03 20.42
N HIS A 157 3.26 1.89 21.12
CA HIS A 157 2.96 0.85 22.14
C HIS A 157 1.49 0.96 22.67
N ILE A 158 0.54 1.49 21.88
CA ILE A 158 -0.82 1.86 22.36
C ILE A 158 -1.85 0.72 22.34
N TYR A 159 -1.47 -0.51 22.00
CA TYR A 159 -2.40 -1.65 22.01
C TYR A 159 -1.73 -2.90 22.59
N GLU A 160 -1.19 -2.79 23.79
CA GLU A 160 -1.18 -3.93 24.72
C GLU A 160 -2.28 -3.67 25.75
N SER A 161 -3.43 -4.33 25.54
CA SER A 161 -4.31 -4.72 26.64
C SER A 161 -3.92 -6.15 27.03
N PRO A 162 -4.04 -6.61 28.29
CA PRO A 162 -4.72 -5.99 29.43
C PRO A 162 -3.83 -5.80 30.67
N ILE A 163 -4.21 -4.85 31.52
CA ILE A 163 -3.88 -4.91 32.95
C ILE A 163 -4.31 -6.30 33.42
N SER A 164 -3.34 -7.07 33.90
CA SER A 164 -3.54 -8.35 34.58
C SER A 164 -4.76 -8.26 35.50
N ARG A 165 -5.81 -9.06 35.19
CA ARG A 165 -6.84 -9.39 36.18
C ARG A 165 -6.12 -10.12 37.31
N SER A 166 -5.76 -9.40 38.37
CA SER A 166 -5.61 -10.02 39.68
C SER A 166 -7.01 -10.45 40.09
N ILE A 167 -7.33 -11.71 39.82
CA ILE A 167 -8.39 -12.44 40.51
C ILE A 167 -8.10 -12.33 42.01
N ILE A 168 -8.91 -11.52 42.69
CA ILE A 168 -9.06 -11.59 44.14
C ILE A 168 -9.85 -12.89 44.37
N THR A 169 -9.14 -13.91 44.83
CA THR A 169 -9.76 -15.05 45.51
C THR A 169 -9.61 -14.78 47.00
N ASP A 170 -10.73 -14.52 47.67
CA ASP A 170 -10.89 -14.67 49.11
C ASP A 170 -11.31 -16.13 49.38
#